data_AF-A0A810BPH7-F1
#
_entry.id   AF-A0A810BPH7-F1
#
_cell.length_a   1.000
_cell.length_b   1.000
_cell.length_c   1.000
_cell.angle_alpha   90.00
_cell.angle_beta   90.00
_cell.angle_gamma   90.00
#
_symmetry.space_group_name_H-M   'P 1'
#
loop_
_entity.id
_entity.type
_entity.pdbx_description
1 polymer ?
#
loop_
_entity_poly.entity_id
_entity_poly.type
_entity_poly.pdbx_seq_one_letter_code
_entity_poly.pdbx_strand_id
1 'polypeptide(L)'
;MASETSDPSPRSYPRSVSLVRRAGPIIVAAGIADSFTQIENWLLEEASVERQMIDLLVKLIRRMKAADSSVDRLTLHIGTLHPQLVGFAWVWNADDGFCDEVRVADAAVDSDAYRLNPLQRIVETGDTIRRRPNEQTAQAEFPIMIELAAAGMTDYVAILSADEQRPDRSSPHPANPYTDILAETPRNWCSPRCSTS
;
A
#
# COMPACT_ATOMS: atom_id res chain seq x y z
N MET A 1 16.78 30.84 -12.43
CA MET A 1 15.71 30.99 -11.43
C MET A 1 14.84 29.75 -11.56
N ALA A 2 15.11 28.73 -10.73
CA ALA A 2 14.31 27.52 -10.71
C ALA A 2 13.06 27.84 -9.90
N SER A 3 11.88 27.78 -10.53
CA SER A 3 10.62 27.87 -9.84
C SER A 3 10.57 26.72 -8.83
N GLU A 4 10.60 27.04 -7.54
CA GLU A 4 10.24 26.13 -6.46
C GLU A 4 8.77 25.80 -6.65
N THR A 5 8.50 24.69 -7.33
CA THR A 5 7.15 24.14 -7.46
C THR A 5 6.72 23.68 -6.08
N SER A 6 6.04 24.56 -5.34
CA SER A 6 5.43 24.24 -4.04
C SER A 6 4.57 22.99 -4.20
N ASP A 7 4.87 21.96 -3.42
CA ASP A 7 4.13 20.70 -3.43
C ASP A 7 2.66 20.97 -3.03
N PRO A 8 1.67 20.66 -3.90
CA PRO A 8 0.27 20.91 -3.60
C PRO A 8 -0.30 20.01 -2.48
N SER A 9 0.39 18.91 -2.11
CA SER A 9 -0.01 18.04 -0.99
C SER A 9 1.23 17.57 -0.20
N PRO A 10 1.77 18.40 0.69
CA PRO A 10 2.98 18.07 1.42
C PRO A 10 2.71 16.90 2.37
N ARG A 11 3.32 15.74 2.07
CA ARG A 11 3.31 14.58 2.97
C ARG A 11 4.55 14.59 3.84
N SER A 12 4.37 14.35 5.13
CA SER A 12 5.48 14.26 6.08
C SER A 12 5.96 12.82 6.21
N TYR A 13 7.20 12.57 5.81
CA TYR A 13 7.85 11.28 5.97
C TYR A 13 8.83 11.32 7.16
N PRO A 14 8.98 10.22 7.91
CA PRO A 14 10.05 10.10 8.90
C PRO A 14 11.42 10.33 8.26
N ARG A 15 12.42 10.77 9.03
CA ARG A 15 13.77 11.05 8.50
C ARG A 15 14.45 9.85 7.85
N SER A 16 14.04 8.63 8.20
CA SER A 16 14.50 7.38 7.61
C SER A 16 13.85 7.07 6.26
N VAL A 17 12.90 7.88 5.82
CA VAL A 17 12.15 7.74 4.57
C VAL A 17 12.38 8.96 3.69
N SER A 18 12.82 8.74 2.46
CA SER A 18 13.11 9.81 1.50
C SER A 18 12.24 9.66 0.26
N LEU A 19 11.62 10.76 -0.19
CA LEU A 19 10.84 10.78 -1.42
C LEU A 19 11.77 10.61 -2.62
N VAL A 20 11.48 9.61 -3.47
CA VAL A 20 12.21 9.35 -4.70
C VAL A 20 11.52 10.04 -5.88
N ARG A 21 10.19 9.87 -5.98
CA ARG A 21 9.36 10.45 -7.05
C ARG A 21 7.90 10.47 -6.64
N ARG A 22 7.10 11.30 -7.31
CA ARG A 22 5.66 11.45 -7.14
C ARG A 22 4.97 11.36 -8.50
N ALA A 23 3.85 10.65 -8.57
CA ALA A 23 2.98 10.54 -9.73
C ALA A 23 1.54 10.93 -9.37
N GLY A 24 0.82 11.57 -10.31
CA GLY A 24 -0.56 11.99 -10.11
C GLY A 24 -0.76 13.51 -10.33
N PRO A 25 -1.93 14.05 -9.91
CA PRO A 25 -3.01 13.34 -9.24
C PRO A 25 -3.65 12.30 -10.17
N ILE A 26 -4.03 11.16 -9.62
CA ILE A 26 -4.70 10.08 -10.33
C ILE A 26 -6.17 10.44 -10.44
N ILE A 27 -6.53 11.05 -11.57
CA ILE A 27 -7.91 11.38 -11.90
C ILE A 27 -8.51 10.22 -12.69
N VAL A 28 -9.68 9.75 -12.27
CA VAL A 28 -10.45 8.72 -12.95
C VAL A 28 -11.48 9.41 -13.83
N ALA A 29 -11.46 9.14 -15.13
CA ALA A 29 -12.50 9.63 -16.02
C ALA A 29 -13.81 8.88 -15.73
N ALA A 30 -14.91 9.61 -15.53
CA ALA A 30 -16.23 9.02 -15.41
C ALA A 30 -16.58 8.29 -16.72
N GLY A 31 -16.89 6.99 -16.64
CA GLY A 31 -17.42 6.21 -17.77
C GLY A 31 -16.62 4.98 -18.20
N ILE A 32 -15.48 4.66 -17.57
CA ILE A 32 -14.78 3.39 -17.78
C ILE A 32 -15.11 2.48 -16.61
N ALA A 33 -16.12 1.63 -16.75
CA ALA A 33 -16.38 0.58 -15.78
C ALA A 33 -15.43 -0.59 -16.09
N ASP A 34 -14.27 -0.62 -15.43
CA ASP A 34 -13.46 -1.84 -15.39
C ASP A 34 -14.14 -2.84 -14.43
N SER A 35 -13.99 -4.13 -14.71
CA SER A 35 -14.40 -5.21 -13.80
C SER A 35 -13.17 -5.86 -13.17
N PHE A 36 -13.34 -6.51 -12.02
CA PHE A 36 -12.24 -7.22 -11.36
C PHE A 36 -11.54 -8.22 -12.28
N THR A 37 -12.30 -8.95 -13.11
CA THR A 37 -11.75 -9.89 -14.10
C THR A 37 -10.92 -9.19 -15.17
N GLN A 38 -11.31 -7.99 -15.61
CA GLN A 38 -10.50 -7.22 -16.57
C GLN A 38 -9.20 -6.71 -15.93
N ILE A 39 -9.25 -6.34 -14.65
CA ILE A 39 -8.05 -5.96 -13.89
C ILE A 39 -7.11 -7.16 -13.75
N GLU A 40 -7.63 -8.33 -13.41
CA GLU A 40 -6.86 -9.57 -13.29
C GLU A 40 -6.21 -9.96 -14.63
N ASN A 41 -6.97 -9.99 -15.72
CA ASN A 41 -6.42 -10.28 -17.05
C ASN A 41 -5.35 -9.28 -17.44
N TRP A 42 -5.58 -7.99 -17.20
CA TRP A 42 -4.59 -6.95 -17.47
C TRP A 42 -3.31 -7.16 -16.64
N LEU A 43 -3.41 -7.54 -15.37
CA LEU A 43 -2.27 -7.85 -14.51
C LEU A 43 -1.45 -9.04 -15.03
N LEU A 44 -2.10 -10.05 -15.58
CA LEU A 44 -1.46 -11.28 -16.07
C LEU A 44 -0.82 -11.11 -17.46
N GLU A 45 -1.37 -10.25 -18.30
CA GLU A 45 -0.97 -10.15 -19.72
C GLU A 45 -0.17 -8.88 -20.02
N GLU A 46 -0.76 -7.72 -19.75
CA GLU A 46 -0.25 -6.44 -20.27
C GLU A 46 0.60 -5.67 -19.26
N ALA A 47 0.31 -5.82 -17.97
CA ALA A 47 0.95 -5.08 -16.89
C ALA A 47 2.48 -5.29 -16.81
N SER A 48 2.96 -6.44 -17.28
CA SER A 48 4.39 -6.81 -17.30
C SER A 48 5.26 -5.89 -18.17
N VAL A 49 4.68 -5.12 -19.08
CA VAL A 49 5.42 -4.18 -19.95
C VAL A 49 5.90 -2.93 -19.19
N GLU A 50 5.33 -2.66 -18.02
CA GLU A 50 5.68 -1.49 -17.22
C GLU A 50 7.05 -1.68 -16.56
N ARG A 51 7.98 -0.79 -16.88
CA ARG A 51 9.36 -0.88 -16.36
C ARG A 51 9.54 -0.22 -15.00
N GLN A 52 8.60 0.60 -14.56
CA GLN A 52 8.62 1.27 -13.27
C GLN A 52 7.41 0.86 -12.45
N MET A 53 7.67 0.46 -11.20
CA MET A 53 6.63 0.01 -10.29
C MET A 53 5.59 1.10 -9.99
N ILE A 54 6.00 2.38 -9.94
CA ILE A 54 5.06 3.49 -9.76
C ILE A 54 4.08 3.61 -10.94
N ASP A 55 4.52 3.34 -12.18
CA ASP A 55 3.65 3.40 -13.36
C ASP A 55 2.63 2.26 -13.36
N LEU A 56 3.09 1.06 -12.98
CA LEU A 56 2.24 -0.10 -12.75
C LEU A 56 1.18 0.22 -11.71
N LEU A 57 1.56 0.73 -10.54
CA LEU A 57 0.62 1.06 -9.46
C LEU A 57 -0.37 2.14 -9.90
N VAL A 58 0.08 3.20 -10.56
CA VAL A 58 -0.80 4.27 -11.04
C VAL A 58 -1.86 3.68 -11.99
N LYS A 59 -1.47 2.79 -12.89
CA LYS A 59 -2.41 2.10 -13.80
C LYS A 59 -3.37 1.19 -13.04
N LEU A 60 -2.88 0.39 -12.09
CA LEU A 60 -3.71 -0.46 -11.24
C LEU A 60 -4.74 0.36 -10.45
N ILE A 61 -4.31 1.43 -9.78
CA ILE A 61 -5.17 2.33 -9.01
C ILE A 61 -6.25 2.93 -9.90
N ARG A 62 -5.89 3.43 -11.10
CA ARG A 62 -6.88 3.97 -12.06
C ARG A 62 -7.95 2.94 -12.38
N ARG A 63 -7.54 1.72 -12.72
CA ARG A 63 -8.48 0.63 -13.07
C ARG A 63 -9.35 0.23 -11.87
N MET A 64 -8.77 0.10 -10.67
CA MET A 64 -9.52 -0.19 -9.45
C MET A 64 -10.59 0.88 -9.16
N LYS A 65 -10.25 2.16 -9.29
CA LYS A 65 -11.23 3.23 -9.08
C LYS A 65 -12.26 3.31 -10.22
N ALA A 66 -11.88 2.98 -11.45
CA ALA A 66 -12.82 2.82 -12.57
C ALA A 66 -13.81 1.67 -12.33
N ALA A 67 -13.38 0.63 -11.61
CA ALA A 67 -14.20 -0.49 -11.15
C ALA A 67 -15.04 -0.21 -9.89
N ASP A 68 -15.16 1.07 -9.47
CA ASP A 68 -15.88 1.50 -8.26
C ASP A 68 -15.35 0.85 -6.97
N SER A 69 -14.04 0.59 -6.93
CA SER A 69 -13.38 0.13 -5.70
C SER A 69 -13.38 1.23 -4.64
N SER A 70 -13.76 0.85 -3.43
CA SER A 70 -13.72 1.69 -2.25
C SER A 70 -12.33 1.90 -1.68
N VAL A 71 -11.28 1.32 -2.29
CA VAL A 71 -9.92 1.52 -1.78
C VAL A 71 -9.55 2.98 -1.92
N ASP A 72 -9.24 3.61 -0.79
CA ASP A 72 -8.90 5.03 -0.70
C ASP A 72 -7.46 5.24 -0.26
N ARG A 73 -6.81 4.19 0.27
CA ARG A 73 -5.37 4.20 0.47
C ARG A 73 -4.79 2.85 0.12
N LEU A 74 -3.68 2.90 -0.59
CA LEU A 74 -2.94 1.73 -1.06
C LEU A 74 -1.46 1.96 -0.82
N THR A 75 -0.80 1.01 -0.15
CA THR A 75 0.65 1.02 -0.07
C THR A 75 1.24 -0.31 -0.53
N LEU A 76 2.25 -0.25 -1.39
CA LEU A 76 3.06 -1.40 -1.77
C LEU A 76 4.44 -1.26 -1.14
N HIS A 77 4.96 -2.32 -0.55
CA HIS A 77 6.32 -2.37 -0.03
C HIS A 77 7.10 -3.46 -0.74
N ILE A 78 8.32 -3.15 -1.18
CA ILE A 78 9.26 -4.14 -1.73
C ILE A 78 10.55 -4.05 -0.93
N GLY A 79 10.86 -5.12 -0.20
CA GLY A 79 12.12 -5.28 0.51
C GLY A 79 13.28 -5.53 -0.44
N THR A 80 14.47 -5.00 -0.14
CA THR A 80 15.68 -5.31 -0.90
C THR A 80 16.70 -6.07 -0.06
N LEU A 81 17.52 -6.91 -0.73
CA LEU A 81 18.62 -7.66 -0.11
C LEU A 81 19.83 -6.79 0.28
N HIS A 82 19.78 -5.47 0.10
CA HIS A 82 20.94 -4.62 0.27
C HIS A 82 21.05 -4.12 1.73
N PRO A 83 22.20 -4.29 2.41
CA PRO A 83 22.35 -4.09 3.87
C PRO A 83 22.20 -2.63 4.37
N GLN A 84 21.96 -1.67 3.49
CA GLN A 84 21.74 -0.24 3.83
C GLN A 84 20.43 0.32 3.26
N LEU A 85 19.63 -0.55 2.63
CA LEU A 85 18.37 -0.21 1.98
C LEU A 85 17.35 -1.28 2.37
N VAL A 86 16.41 -0.91 3.24
CA VAL A 86 15.35 -1.83 3.68
C VAL A 86 14.45 -2.16 2.50
N GLY A 87 14.08 -1.13 1.74
CA GLY A 87 13.14 -1.31 0.64
C GLY A 87 12.71 -0.02 -0.03
N PHE A 88 11.84 -0.19 -1.00
CA PHE A 88 11.02 0.87 -1.56
C PHE A 88 9.58 0.69 -1.08
N ALA A 89 8.88 1.81 -0.92
CA ALA A 89 7.45 1.79 -0.72
C ALA A 89 6.78 2.75 -1.71
N TRP A 90 5.59 2.37 -2.17
CA TRP A 90 4.72 3.22 -2.96
C TRP A 90 3.48 3.53 -2.15
N VAL A 91 3.17 4.80 -1.94
CA VAL A 91 2.09 5.26 -1.06
C VAL A 91 1.12 6.11 -1.86
N TRP A 92 -0.10 5.62 -2.03
CA TRP A 92 -1.19 6.35 -2.67
C TRP A 92 -2.32 6.65 -1.68
N ASN A 93 -2.89 7.86 -1.78
CA ASN A 93 -4.06 8.30 -1.03
C ASN A 93 -5.06 8.95 -2.02
N ALA A 94 -6.34 8.59 -1.90
CA ALA A 94 -7.42 9.17 -2.68
C ALA A 94 -7.67 10.65 -2.35
N ASP A 95 -7.40 11.08 -1.12
CA ASP A 95 -7.65 12.46 -0.67
C ASP A 95 -6.89 13.51 -1.50
N ASP A 96 -5.63 13.21 -1.85
CA ASP A 96 -4.78 14.06 -2.68
C ASP A 96 -4.56 13.50 -4.10
N GLY A 97 -4.93 12.24 -4.33
CA GLY A 97 -4.76 11.53 -5.59
C GLY A 97 -3.31 11.23 -5.96
N PHE A 98 -2.32 11.54 -5.14
CA PHE A 98 -0.91 11.34 -5.48
C PHE A 98 -0.40 9.96 -5.04
N CYS A 99 0.47 9.37 -5.85
CA CYS A 99 1.24 8.19 -5.50
C CYS A 99 2.71 8.60 -5.35
N ASP A 100 3.29 8.31 -4.19
CA ASP A 100 4.69 8.58 -3.89
C ASP A 100 5.48 7.30 -3.89
N GLU A 101 6.63 7.30 -4.55
CA GLU A 101 7.67 6.31 -4.31
C GLU A 101 8.66 6.87 -3.31
N VAL A 102 8.86 6.12 -2.23
CA VAL A 102 9.78 6.47 -1.17
C VAL A 102 10.81 5.37 -0.97
N ARG A 103 12.01 5.77 -0.59
CA ARG A 103 13.11 4.91 -0.20
C ARG A 103 13.15 4.83 1.32
N VAL A 104 13.17 3.62 1.86
CA VAL A 104 13.23 3.34 3.30
C VAL A 104 14.65 2.91 3.68
N ALA A 105 15.31 3.69 4.54
CA ALA A 105 16.64 3.41 5.06
C ALA A 105 16.59 2.48 6.29
N ASP A 106 17.70 1.79 6.57
CA ASP A 106 17.84 0.77 7.63
C ASP A 106 17.43 1.26 9.02
N ALA A 107 17.72 2.53 9.33
CA ALA A 107 17.32 3.17 10.59
C ALA A 107 15.79 3.23 10.82
N ALA A 108 14.96 2.85 9.84
CA ALA A 108 13.51 2.71 10.03
C ALA A 108 13.14 1.46 10.85
N VAL A 109 13.94 0.38 10.77
CA VAL A 109 13.63 -0.94 11.37
C VAL A 109 13.62 -0.88 12.91
N ASP A 110 14.47 -0.03 13.50
CA ASP A 110 14.57 0.14 14.96
C ASP A 110 13.51 1.08 15.55
N SER A 111 12.65 1.68 14.73
CA SER A 111 11.61 2.59 15.22
C SER A 111 10.40 1.83 15.78
N ASP A 112 9.81 2.32 16.86
CA ASP A 112 8.55 1.76 17.41
C ASP A 112 7.42 1.78 16.36
N ALA A 113 7.45 2.76 15.45
CA ALA A 113 6.53 2.87 14.32
C ALA A 113 6.64 1.71 13.33
N TYR A 114 7.82 1.11 13.19
CA TYR A 114 8.02 -0.13 12.42
C TYR A 114 7.70 -1.37 13.28
N ARG A 115 8.13 -1.37 14.55
CA ARG A 115 7.95 -2.52 15.47
C ARG A 115 6.49 -2.86 15.78
N LEU A 116 5.64 -1.84 15.76
CA LEU A 116 4.20 -1.97 16.01
C LEU A 116 3.40 -1.91 14.69
N ASN A 117 4.07 -2.03 13.55
CA ASN A 117 3.43 -2.00 12.24
C ASN A 117 2.90 -3.40 11.87
N PRO A 118 1.66 -3.52 11.36
CA PRO A 118 1.19 -4.76 10.74
C PRO A 118 2.14 -5.32 9.67
N LEU A 119 2.91 -4.46 8.98
CA LEU A 119 3.92 -4.85 8.00
C LEU A 119 5.00 -5.76 8.58
N GLN A 120 5.53 -5.45 9.77
CA GLN A 120 6.53 -6.33 10.38
C GLN A 120 5.90 -7.71 10.68
N ARG A 121 4.68 -7.71 11.23
CA ARG A 121 4.00 -8.95 11.58
C ARG A 121 3.77 -9.83 10.36
N ILE A 122 3.33 -9.27 9.24
CA ILE A 122 3.10 -10.07 8.03
C ILE A 122 4.40 -10.61 7.42
N VAL A 123 5.50 -9.86 7.49
CA VAL A 123 6.83 -10.35 7.08
C VAL A 123 7.31 -11.49 7.98
N GLU A 124 7.05 -11.41 9.28
CA GLU A 124 7.44 -12.44 10.26
C GLU A 124 6.57 -13.70 10.20
N THR A 125 5.25 -13.54 10.11
CA THR A 125 4.30 -14.67 10.17
C THR A 125 3.97 -15.23 8.78
N GLY A 126 4.00 -14.39 7.75
CA GLY A 126 3.48 -14.69 6.41
C GLY A 126 1.95 -14.71 6.32
N ASP A 127 1.25 -14.37 7.41
CA ASP A 127 -0.21 -14.48 7.49
C ASP A 127 -0.88 -13.18 7.06
N THR A 128 -1.87 -13.27 6.18
CA THR A 128 -2.72 -12.11 5.80
C THR A 128 -3.37 -11.51 7.04
N ILE A 129 -3.21 -10.20 7.23
CA ILE A 129 -3.81 -9.46 8.35
C ILE A 129 -4.98 -8.66 7.81
N ARG A 130 -6.18 -8.97 8.30
CA ARG A 130 -7.36 -8.13 8.10
C ARG A 130 -7.84 -7.61 9.46
N ARG A 131 -8.05 -6.30 9.55
CA ARG A 131 -8.51 -5.62 10.77
C ARG A 131 -9.51 -4.54 10.42
N ARG A 132 -10.40 -4.25 11.37
CA ARG A 132 -11.27 -3.08 11.28
C ARG A 132 -10.68 -1.97 12.14
N PRO A 133 -10.26 -0.83 11.56
CA PRO A 133 -9.63 0.25 12.33
C PRO A 133 -10.46 0.78 13.50
N ASN A 134 -11.80 0.69 13.40
CA ASN A 134 -12.72 1.14 14.45
C ASN A 134 -12.82 0.19 15.66
N GLU A 135 -12.23 -1.00 15.60
CA GLU A 135 -12.24 -1.96 16.72
C GLU A 135 -11.14 -1.67 17.72
N GLN A 136 -11.49 -1.61 19.01
CA GLN A 136 -10.52 -1.28 20.06
C GLN A 136 -9.42 -2.33 20.22
N THR A 137 -9.73 -3.60 19.91
CA THR A 137 -8.73 -4.68 19.85
C THR A 137 -7.71 -4.45 18.74
N ALA A 138 -8.14 -4.00 17.57
CA ALA A 138 -7.24 -3.67 16.46
C ALA A 138 -6.36 -2.46 16.79
N GLN A 139 -6.91 -1.44 17.46
CA GLN A 139 -6.16 -0.26 17.91
C GLN A 139 -5.13 -0.58 18.99
N ALA A 140 -5.46 -1.49 19.92
CA ALA A 140 -4.53 -1.97 20.93
C ALA A 140 -3.41 -2.84 20.32
N GLU A 141 -3.72 -3.58 19.25
CA GLU A 141 -2.75 -4.41 18.54
C GLU A 141 -1.81 -3.58 17.65
N PHE A 142 -2.34 -2.56 16.98
CA PHE A 142 -1.64 -1.75 15.99
C PHE A 142 -2.05 -0.27 16.09
N PRO A 143 -1.16 0.62 16.58
CA PRO A 143 -1.46 2.05 16.75
C PRO A 143 -1.90 2.76 15.47
N ILE A 144 -1.41 2.33 14.30
CA ILE A 144 -1.81 2.88 12.99
C ILE A 144 -3.34 2.80 12.78
N MET A 145 -4.03 1.82 13.37
CA MET A 145 -5.48 1.68 13.28
C MET A 145 -6.22 2.89 13.86
N ILE A 146 -5.64 3.58 14.85
CA ILE A 146 -6.22 4.81 15.42
C ILE A 146 -6.22 5.92 14.37
N GLU A 147 -5.10 6.10 13.68
CA GLU A 147 -4.96 7.10 12.61
C GLU A 147 -5.90 6.78 11.44
N LEU A 148 -5.98 5.51 11.04
CA LEU A 148 -6.88 5.06 9.98
C LEU A 148 -8.36 5.25 10.35
N ALA A 149 -8.74 4.95 11.58
CA ALA A 149 -10.10 5.20 12.07
C ALA A 149 -10.44 6.70 12.09
N ALA A 150 -9.48 7.56 12.49
CA ALA A 150 -9.64 9.01 12.46
C ALA A 150 -9.78 9.55 11.03
N ALA A 151 -9.13 8.92 10.04
CA ALA A 151 -9.29 9.19 8.62
C ALA A 151 -10.59 8.60 8.01
N GLY A 152 -11.43 7.92 8.80
CA GLY A 152 -12.71 7.37 8.36
C GLY A 152 -12.64 5.98 7.72
N MET A 153 -11.48 5.33 7.75
CA MET A 153 -11.30 3.96 7.25
C MET A 153 -12.01 2.93 8.13
N THR A 154 -12.44 1.84 7.51
CA THR A 154 -13.30 0.83 8.12
C THR A 154 -12.79 -0.59 8.00
N ASP A 155 -12.01 -0.84 6.95
CA ASP A 155 -11.34 -2.12 6.73
C ASP A 155 -9.89 -1.83 6.35
N TYR A 156 -9.00 -2.62 6.90
CA TYR A 156 -7.58 -2.65 6.60
C TYR A 156 -7.21 -4.09 6.25
N VAL A 157 -6.52 -4.26 5.13
CA VAL A 157 -6.03 -5.56 4.66
C VAL A 157 -4.54 -5.43 4.34
N ALA A 158 -3.73 -6.31 4.90
CA ALA A 158 -2.32 -6.50 4.59
C ALA A 158 -2.12 -7.92 4.03
N ILE A 159 -1.49 -8.01 2.87
CA ILE A 159 -1.18 -9.28 2.22
C ILE A 159 0.28 -9.28 1.79
N LEU A 160 1.00 -10.35 2.13
CA LEU A 160 2.30 -10.67 1.58
C LEU A 160 2.08 -11.46 0.31
N SER A 161 2.56 -10.96 -0.82
CA SER A 161 2.69 -11.80 -2.01
C SER A 161 3.86 -12.75 -1.73
N ALA A 162 3.53 -14.00 -1.44
CA ALA A 162 4.51 -15.02 -1.17
C ALA A 162 5.39 -15.25 -2.41
N ASP A 163 6.71 -15.22 -2.21
CA ASP A 163 7.63 -15.91 -3.11
C ASP A 163 7.62 -17.39 -2.71
N GLU A 164 7.49 -18.29 -3.69
CA GLU A 164 7.38 -19.74 -3.47
C GLU A 164 8.68 -20.32 -2.87
N GLN A 165 9.76 -19.53 -2.86
CA GLN A 165 11.04 -19.85 -2.25
C GLN A 165 11.07 -19.42 -0.78
N ARG A 166 10.41 -20.22 0.08
CA ARG A 166 10.52 -20.14 1.54
C ARG A 166 11.87 -20.70 2.00
N PRO A 167 12.83 -19.90 2.49
CA PRO A 167 14.02 -20.45 3.11
C PRO A 167 13.70 -20.93 4.53
N ASP A 168 14.54 -21.84 5.02
CA ASP A 168 14.47 -22.41 6.36
C ASP A 168 14.30 -21.35 7.47
N ARG A 169 13.40 -21.62 8.44
CA ARG A 169 13.01 -20.79 9.59
C ARG A 169 14.15 -20.49 10.57
N SER A 170 15.38 -20.89 10.26
CA SER A 170 16.56 -20.85 11.11
C SER A 170 17.53 -19.69 10.81
N SER A 171 17.27 -18.87 9.77
CA SER A 171 18.12 -17.69 9.47
C SER A 171 17.76 -16.47 10.32
N PRO A 172 18.71 -15.85 11.06
CA PRO A 172 18.44 -14.75 11.98
C PRO A 172 18.45 -13.35 11.31
N HIS A 173 18.35 -13.25 9.98
CA HIS A 173 18.40 -11.98 9.25
C HIS A 173 17.15 -11.80 8.38
N PRO A 174 16.52 -10.60 8.33
CA PRO A 174 15.44 -10.28 7.38
C PRO A 174 15.98 -10.12 5.95
N ALA A 175 16.58 -11.17 5.40
CA ALA A 175 17.32 -11.16 4.15
C ALA A 175 16.58 -11.88 3.03
N ASN A 176 15.25 -11.75 2.96
CA ASN A 176 14.52 -12.11 1.75
C ASN A 176 13.87 -10.84 1.15
N PRO A 177 13.85 -10.69 -0.18
CA PRO A 177 12.95 -9.72 -0.79
C PRO A 177 11.51 -10.16 -0.49
N TYR A 178 10.71 -9.24 0.02
CA TYR A 178 9.28 -9.44 0.29
C TYR A 178 8.51 -8.37 -0.48
N THR A 179 7.30 -8.70 -0.92
CA THR A 179 6.39 -7.75 -1.55
C THR A 179 5.07 -7.78 -0.82
N ASP A 180 4.65 -6.65 -0.24
CA ASP A 180 3.44 -6.54 0.58
C ASP A 180 2.51 -5.46 0.05
N ILE A 181 1.22 -5.74 0.04
CA ILE A 181 0.17 -4.78 -0.35
C ILE A 181 -0.73 -4.52 0.86
N LEU A 182 -0.88 -3.23 1.21
CA LEU A 182 -1.82 -2.75 2.21
C LEU A 182 -2.92 -1.95 1.53
N ALA A 183 -4.18 -2.26 1.82
CA ALA A 183 -5.34 -1.56 1.25
C ALA A 183 -6.36 -1.18 2.35
N GLU A 184 -6.93 0.02 2.22
CA GLU A 184 -7.82 0.63 3.21
C GLU A 184 -9.06 1.23 2.54
N THR A 185 -10.23 1.13 3.18
CA THR A 185 -11.54 1.52 2.59
C THR A 185 -12.43 2.34 3.57
N PRO A 186 -13.13 3.41 3.11
CA PRO A 186 -14.00 4.28 3.92
C PRO A 186 -15.43 3.71 4.11
N ARG A 187 -16.22 4.34 5.00
CA ARG A 187 -17.59 3.93 5.37
C ARG A 187 -18.65 3.95 4.25
N ASN A 188 -18.47 4.70 3.17
CA ASN A 188 -19.55 5.00 2.21
C ASN A 188 -19.79 3.90 1.16
N TRP A 189 -19.04 2.80 1.19
CA TRP A 189 -19.23 1.70 0.26
C TRP A 189 -20.15 0.61 0.83
N CYS A 190 -21.43 0.70 0.48
CA CYS A 190 -22.35 -0.44 0.55
C CYS A 190 -22.07 -1.35 -0.66
N SER A 191 -21.69 -2.61 -0.40
CA SER A 191 -21.65 -3.65 -1.41
C SER A 191 -22.97 -3.71 -2.21
N PRO A 192 -22.96 -3.78 -3.55
CA PRO A 192 -24.18 -3.98 -4.34
C PRO A 192 -24.82 -5.37 -4.17
N ARG A 193 -24.34 -6.25 -3.28
CA ARG A 193 -24.92 -7.57 -3.04
C ARG A 193 -25.54 -7.70 -1.66
N CYS A 194 -26.68 -7.04 -1.48
CA CYS A 194 -27.73 -7.50 -0.57
C CYS A 194 -29.11 -7.12 -1.13
N SER A 195 -29.41 -7.56 -2.36
CA SER A 195 -30.79 -7.66 -2.83
C SER A 195 -30.85 -8.61 -4.01
N THR A 196 -31.22 -9.88 -3.79
CA THR A 196 -32.29 -10.57 -4.56
C THR A 196 -32.65 -11.86 -3.81
N SER A 197 -33.92 -11.94 -3.41
CA SER A 197 -34.76 -13.09 -3.00
C SER A 197 -34.24 -14.16 -2.05
#